data_AF-A0A662R8Z9-F1
#
_entry.id   AF-A0A662R8Z9-F1
#
_cell.length_a   1.000
_cell.length_b   1.000
_cell.length_c   1.000
_cell.angle_alpha   90.00
_cell.angle_beta   90.00
_cell.angle_gamma   90.00
#
_symmetry.space_group_name_H-M   'P 1'
#
loop_
_entity.id
_entity.type
_entity.pdbx_description
1 polymer ?
#
loop_
_entity_poly.entity_id
_entity_poly.type
_entity_poly.pdbx_seq_one_letter_code
_entity_poly.pdbx_strand_id
1 'polypeptide(L)' 'ELIERLGVIAPVRLLKGFSGVKIAKKSAQGAALIANGLFRGRYEDLVQTMRINEARGTVLDYVPPECANLSYSMEYE' A
#
# COMPACT_ATOMS: atom_id res chain seq x y z
N GLU A 1 16.31 -16.65 -3.90
CA GLU A 1 16.03 -17.04 -2.51
C GLU A 1 14.60 -16.77 -2.03
N LEU A 2 14.19 -15.55 -1.62
CA LEU A 2 12.87 -15.34 -0.98
C LEU A 2 11.67 -15.64 -1.91
N ILE A 3 11.78 -15.26 -3.18
CA ILE A 3 10.75 -15.53 -4.21
C ILE A 3 10.57 -17.04 -4.40
N GLU A 4 11.67 -17.80 -4.47
CA GLU A 4 11.61 -19.26 -4.66
C GLU A 4 11.01 -19.95 -3.44
N ARG A 5 11.44 -19.55 -2.22
CA ARG A 5 10.98 -20.15 -0.97
C ARG A 5 9.49 -19.91 -0.70
N LEU A 6 8.98 -18.71 -0.99
CA LEU A 6 7.56 -18.38 -0.77
C LEU A 6 6.68 -18.72 -1.98
N GLY A 7 7.28 -18.90 -3.17
CA GLY A 7 6.58 -19.25 -4.41
C GLY A 7 5.85 -20.58 -4.37
N VAL A 8 6.21 -21.48 -3.43
CA VAL A 8 5.50 -22.75 -3.21
C VAL A 8 4.13 -22.57 -2.52
N ILE A 9 3.91 -21.44 -1.84
CA ILE A 9 2.66 -21.14 -1.13
C ILE A 9 1.73 -20.32 -2.02
N ALA A 10 2.25 -19.26 -2.64
CA ALA A 10 1.49 -18.35 -3.48
C ALA A 10 2.41 -17.62 -4.47
N PRO A 11 1.88 -17.05 -5.57
CA PRO A 11 2.67 -16.24 -6.49
C PRO A 11 3.35 -15.07 -5.78
N VAL A 12 4.69 -15.03 -5.83
CA VAL A 12 5.48 -13.95 -5.22
C VAL A 12 6.09 -13.07 -6.31
N ARG A 13 5.95 -11.75 -6.13
CA ARG A 13 6.47 -10.75 -7.07
C ARG A 13 7.32 -9.74 -6.33
N LEU A 14 8.41 -9.31 -6.96
CA LEU A 14 9.19 -8.19 -6.45
C LEU A 14 8.39 -6.90 -6.65
N LEU A 15 8.19 -6.13 -5.57
CA LEU A 15 7.65 -4.78 -5.68
C LEU A 15 8.68 -3.89 -6.39
N LYS A 16 8.41 -3.58 -7.66
CA LYS A 16 9.19 -2.61 -8.44
C LYS A 16 8.79 -1.19 -8.05
N GLY A 17 9.66 -0.22 -8.28
CA GLY A 17 9.36 1.21 -8.07
C GLY A 17 8.09 1.64 -8.82
N PHE A 18 7.44 2.71 -8.35
CA PHE A 18 6.27 3.26 -9.03
C PHE A 18 6.68 3.98 -10.32
N SER A 19 5.78 4.02 -11.30
CA SER A 19 6.04 4.71 -12.58
C SER A 19 6.45 6.15 -12.34
N GLY A 20 7.52 6.59 -12.99
CA GLY A 20 8.07 7.95 -12.86
C GLY A 20 8.88 8.23 -11.59
N VAL A 21 8.89 7.32 -10.61
CA VAL A 21 9.68 7.50 -9.37
C VAL A 21 11.13 7.08 -9.60
N LYS A 22 12.05 8.04 -9.47
CA LYS A 22 13.49 7.82 -9.71
C LYS A 22 14.23 7.27 -8.47
N ILE A 23 13.89 7.75 -7.27
CA ILE A 23 14.54 7.37 -6.01
C ILE A 23 13.49 7.24 -4.91
N ALA A 24 13.46 6.08 -4.24
CA ALA A 24 12.68 5.89 -3.02
C ALA A 24 13.33 4.83 -2.13
N LYS A 25 13.31 5.04 -0.81
CA LYS A 25 13.65 3.99 0.16
C LYS A 25 12.54 2.93 0.13
N LYS A 26 12.90 1.64 0.22
CA LYS A 26 11.92 0.54 0.18
C LYS A 26 10.83 0.67 1.26
N SER A 27 11.17 1.14 2.46
CA SER A 27 10.21 1.40 3.54
C SER A 27 9.22 2.50 3.20
N ALA A 28 9.70 3.61 2.63
CA ALA A 28 8.84 4.71 2.18
C ALA A 28 7.90 4.27 1.04
N GLN A 29 8.38 3.42 0.14
CA GLN A 29 7.55 2.84 -0.91
C GLN A 29 6.43 1.97 -0.35
N GLY A 30 6.72 1.15 0.68
CA GLY A 30 5.71 0.36 1.38
C GLY A 30 4.65 1.23 2.05
N ALA A 31 5.06 2.31 2.73
CA ALA A 31 4.13 3.27 3.34
C ALA A 31 3.22 3.93 2.29
N ALA A 32 3.77 4.34 1.14
CA ALA A 32 2.99 4.92 0.06
C ALA A 32 2.00 3.93 -0.57
N LEU A 33 2.35 2.64 -0.66
CA LEU A 33 1.44 1.58 -1.10
C LEU A 33 0.27 1.41 -0.13
N ILE A 34 0.56 1.33 1.18
CA ILE A 34 -0.46 1.19 2.22
C ILE A 34 -1.40 2.40 2.20
N ALA A 35 -0.84 3.61 2.15
CA ALA A 35 -1.62 4.83 2.01
C ALA A 35 -2.53 4.73 0.79
N ASN A 36 -1.98 4.47 -0.40
CA ASN A 36 -2.78 4.35 -1.62
C ASN A 36 -3.95 3.36 -1.49
N GLY A 37 -3.74 2.20 -0.85
CA GLY A 37 -4.84 1.25 -0.63
C GLY A 37 -5.86 1.71 0.43
N LEU A 38 -5.43 2.40 1.50
CA LEU A 38 -6.35 2.98 2.49
C LEU A 38 -7.24 4.08 1.88
N PHE A 39 -6.71 4.85 0.93
CA PHE A 39 -7.46 5.86 0.17
C PHE A 39 -8.20 5.27 -1.05
N ARG A 40 -8.51 3.97 -1.03
CA ARG A 40 -9.27 3.27 -2.10
C ARG A 40 -8.66 3.39 -3.49
N GLY A 41 -7.33 3.45 -3.55
CA GLY A 41 -6.55 3.50 -4.78
C GLY A 41 -6.26 2.11 -5.34
N ARG A 42 -5.26 2.04 -6.23
CA ARG A 42 -4.81 0.81 -6.92
C ARG A 42 -4.55 -0.38 -5.99
N TYR A 43 -4.12 -0.13 -4.76
CA TYR A 43 -3.72 -1.18 -3.81
C TYR A 43 -4.79 -1.49 -2.74
N GLU A 44 -6.05 -1.06 -2.94
CA GLU A 44 -7.16 -1.27 -1.99
C GLU A 44 -7.32 -2.75 -1.64
N ASP A 45 -7.41 -3.63 -2.63
CA ASP A 45 -7.60 -5.08 -2.42
C ASP A 45 -6.52 -5.71 -1.54
N LEU A 46 -5.27 -5.25 -1.69
CA LEU A 46 -4.15 -5.75 -0.89
C LEU A 46 -4.28 -5.32 0.58
N VAL A 47 -4.60 -4.04 0.81
CA VAL A 47 -4.81 -3.48 2.16
C VAL A 47 -6.00 -4.14 2.85
N GLN A 48 -7.09 -4.37 2.12
CA GLN A 48 -8.29 -5.08 2.60
C GLN A 48 -8.00 -6.55 2.92
N THR A 49 -7.33 -7.27 2.01
CA THR A 49 -6.96 -8.69 2.21
C THR A 49 -6.08 -8.88 3.45
N MET A 50 -5.16 -7.94 3.67
CA MET A 50 -4.29 -7.93 4.85
C MET A 50 -4.97 -7.35 6.10
N ARG A 51 -6.20 -6.84 6.00
CA ARG A 51 -6.97 -6.19 7.08
C ARG A 51 -6.21 -5.06 7.77
N ILE A 52 -5.44 -4.29 7.01
CA ILE A 52 -4.64 -3.18 7.56
C ILE A 52 -5.53 -2.05 8.09
N ASN A 53 -6.69 -1.83 7.47
CA ASN A 53 -7.73 -0.90 7.94
C ASN A 53 -8.41 -1.33 9.26
N GLU A 54 -8.31 -2.61 9.61
CA GLU A 54 -8.83 -3.15 10.87
C GLU A 54 -7.77 -3.18 11.97
N ALA A 55 -6.50 -2.85 11.66
CA ALA A 55 -5.44 -2.80 12.64
C ALA A 55 -5.73 -1.74 13.74
N ARG A 56 -5.36 -2.05 14.98
CA ARG A 56 -5.53 -1.20 16.17
C ARG A 56 -4.27 -1.29 17.05
N GLY A 57 -4.02 -0.26 17.84
CA GLY A 57 -2.77 -0.12 18.60
C GLY A 57 -1.56 0.19 17.70
N THR A 58 -1.78 0.85 16.56
CA THR A 58 -0.75 1.12 15.56
C THR A 58 -0.61 2.61 15.26
N VAL A 59 0.44 2.98 14.53
CA VAL A 59 0.60 4.37 14.04
C VAL A 59 -0.56 4.82 13.14
N LEU A 60 -1.34 3.90 12.56
CA LEU A 60 -2.51 4.25 11.75
C LEU A 60 -3.69 4.77 12.58
N ASP A 61 -3.72 4.50 13.89
CA ASP A 61 -4.76 5.06 14.79
C ASP A 61 -4.66 6.59 14.90
N TYR A 62 -3.51 7.17 14.51
CA TYR A 62 -3.27 8.60 14.49
C TYR A 62 -3.56 9.25 13.14
N VAL A 63 -4.01 8.49 12.13
CA VAL A 63 -4.42 9.03 10.83
C VAL A 63 -5.83 9.63 10.99
N PRO A 64 -6.03 10.92 10.66
CA PRO A 64 -7.34 11.54 10.79
C PRO A 64 -8.41 10.85 9.94
N PRO A 65 -9.66 10.70 10.42
CA PRO A 65 -10.74 10.07 9.65
C PRO A 65 -11.02 10.75 8.31
N GLU A 66 -10.78 12.06 8.23
CA GLU A 66 -10.96 12.86 7.02
C GLU A 66 -9.97 12.44 5.93
N CYS A 67 -8.79 11.95 6.30
CA CYS A 67 -7.87 11.37 5.36
C CYS A 67 -8.43 10.05 4.81
N ALA A 68 -8.90 9.12 5.65
CA ALA A 68 -9.37 7.81 5.19
C ALA A 68 -10.56 7.85 4.19
N ASN A 69 -11.30 8.96 4.12
CA ASN A 69 -12.46 9.13 3.24
C ASN A 69 -12.21 10.00 1.99
N LEU A 70 -10.97 10.41 1.70
CA LEU A 70 -10.67 11.21 0.51
C LEU A 70 -10.82 10.36 -0.76
N SER A 71 -11.92 10.56 -1.49
CA SER A 71 -12.05 10.17 -2.90
C SER A 71 -11.07 11.00 -3.72
N TYR A 72 -9.99 10.38 -4.18
CA TYR A 72 -8.94 11.06 -4.94
C TYR A 72 -9.41 11.33 -6.38
N SER A 73 -10.13 12.43 -6.58
CA SER A 73 -10.43 12.98 -7.90
C SER A 73 -9.21 13.76 -8.40
N MET A 74 -8.18 13.08 -8.90
CA MET A 74 -7.18 13.76 -9.75
C MET A 74 -7.59 13.59 -11.21
N GLU A 75 -8.28 14.60 -11.72
CA GLU A 75 -8.16 14.95 -13.13
C GLU A 75 -6.71 15.36 -13.35
N TYR A 76 -6.00 14.58 -14.18
CA TYR A 76 -4.68 14.97 -14.69
C TYR A 76 -4.91 15.89 -15.88
N GLU A 77 -4.53 17.16 -15.74
CA GLU A 77 -4.26 18.06 -16.86
C GLU A 77 -2.81 17.91 -17.32
#